data_AF-A0A957YKE1-F1
#
_entry.id   AF-A0A957YKE1-F1
#
_cell.length_a   1.000
_cell.length_b   1.000
_cell.length_c   1.000
_cell.angle_alpha   90.00
_cell.angle_beta   90.00
_cell.angle_gamma   90.00
#
_symmetry.space_group_name_H-M   'P 1'
#
loop_
_entity.id
_entity.type
_entity.pdbx_description
1 polymer ?
#
loop_
_entity_poly.entity_id
_entity_poly.type
_entity_poly.pdbx_seq_one_letter_code
_entity_poly.pdbx_strand_id
1 'polypeptide(L)'
;WSEARALARDLLATSSGEVGIVAMDARPRVLVAGDPDGRAARAALERLAPSIEAGANLDQALALAAAVARPGAEIVVIGDPGLGRPSAGAPPARFERVGSAVDNLGLSDAALRQAAGGLWLFARASSFADQAREARLGLWVDGSEIASRELTLAPGESQDAAWSLPPSAREVTLALDAGDAWPDDDRRQLRPELPGTRIQLAGESPALARALAALPGATLARVGLGDYRTDAWPQVSVFVGPAPLDPPPGGLLLVRPEPGGSLAITGEPRNGRVVDAGTGRLAEGLDLSGLNLVGLRAMEAPAGAEVLLQTDSLPAILAWSGPTGRVMVMAFDPERGGLMDRLAFPLLVARAVAWLAEGGTGGAEPSVGEAVAMAPPLAEQDLRGAAEGWPADRARPLAVPGGRPLWPWLAGLALLLLMIEGAWRAGLLGAARRRTRGEAMGSGAA
;
A
#
# COMPACT_ATOMS: atom_id res chain seq x y z
N TRP A 1 -26.58 -6.05 18.43
CA TRP A 1 -26.06 -7.42 18.18
C TRP A 1 -26.95 -8.54 18.74
N SER A 2 -27.25 -8.57 20.04
CA SER A 2 -28.06 -9.65 20.67
C SER A 2 -29.46 -9.82 20.05
N GLU A 3 -30.13 -8.71 19.76
CA GLU A 3 -31.45 -8.69 19.10
C GLU A 3 -31.38 -9.24 17.67
N ALA A 4 -30.39 -8.82 16.87
CA ALA A 4 -30.14 -9.35 15.53
C ALA A 4 -29.95 -10.88 15.53
N ARG A 5 -29.18 -11.39 16.50
CA ARG A 5 -28.94 -12.84 16.66
C ARG A 5 -30.21 -13.57 17.10
N ALA A 6 -31.03 -12.98 17.97
CA ALA A 6 -32.32 -13.57 18.37
C ALA A 6 -33.26 -13.68 17.17
N LEU A 7 -33.43 -12.59 16.40
CA LEU A 7 -34.26 -12.60 15.19
C LEU A 7 -33.77 -13.61 14.15
N ALA A 8 -32.45 -13.70 13.94
CA ALA A 8 -31.86 -14.70 13.05
C ALA A 8 -32.16 -16.14 13.52
N ARG A 9 -32.16 -16.41 14.83
CA ARG A 9 -32.57 -17.73 15.38
C ARG A 9 -34.03 -18.03 15.10
N ASP A 10 -34.92 -17.06 15.27
CA ASP A 10 -36.35 -17.24 15.06
C ASP A 10 -36.67 -17.50 13.58
N LEU A 11 -36.00 -16.78 12.68
CA LEU A 11 -36.07 -17.04 11.23
C LEU A 11 -35.55 -18.44 10.86
N LEU A 12 -34.42 -18.87 11.44
CA LEU A 12 -33.89 -20.24 11.27
C LEU A 12 -34.77 -21.34 11.87
N ALA A 13 -35.60 -21.01 12.87
CA ALA A 13 -36.52 -21.96 13.48
C ALA A 13 -37.81 -22.13 12.67
N THR A 14 -38.23 -21.08 11.97
CA THR A 14 -39.49 -21.02 11.19
C THR A 14 -39.29 -21.31 9.71
N SER A 15 -38.04 -21.27 9.22
CA SER A 15 -37.70 -21.60 7.83
C SER A 15 -38.02 -23.06 7.50
N SER A 16 -38.77 -23.27 6.42
CA SER A 16 -39.00 -24.61 5.84
C SER A 16 -38.14 -24.74 4.58
N GLY A 17 -36.96 -25.36 4.71
CA GLY A 17 -36.05 -25.59 3.58
C GLY A 17 -34.59 -25.34 3.91
N GLU A 18 -33.77 -25.33 2.86
CA GLU A 18 -32.33 -25.12 2.96
C GLU A 18 -32.00 -23.67 3.29
N VAL A 19 -31.16 -23.47 4.31
CA VAL A 19 -30.80 -22.12 4.76
C VAL A 19 -29.32 -21.81 4.54
N GLY A 20 -29.04 -20.62 4.03
CA GLY A 20 -27.70 -20.03 3.96
C GLY A 20 -27.53 -18.88 4.94
N ILE A 21 -26.27 -18.59 5.31
CA ILE A 21 -25.91 -17.42 6.12
C ILE A 21 -24.73 -16.71 5.47
N VAL A 22 -24.87 -15.41 5.26
CA VAL A 22 -23.81 -14.48 4.83
C VAL A 22 -23.59 -13.47 5.94
N ALA A 23 -22.33 -13.26 6.35
CA ALA A 23 -21.96 -12.17 7.24
C ALA A 23 -21.68 -10.91 6.41
N MET A 24 -22.33 -9.80 6.76
CA MET A 24 -22.26 -8.51 6.07
C MET A 24 -21.28 -7.57 6.80
N ASP A 25 -20.00 -7.89 6.72
CA ASP A 25 -18.92 -7.03 7.22
C ASP A 25 -18.40 -6.13 6.08
N ALA A 26 -17.33 -5.36 6.31
CA ALA A 26 -16.64 -4.58 5.28
C ALA A 26 -16.20 -5.45 4.09
N ARG A 27 -15.90 -6.72 4.38
CA ARG A 27 -15.67 -7.80 3.40
C ARG A 27 -16.65 -8.95 3.65
N PRO A 28 -17.79 -8.98 2.95
CA PRO A 28 -18.81 -10.01 3.16
C PRO A 28 -18.30 -11.42 2.90
N ARG A 29 -18.77 -12.40 3.70
CA ARG A 29 -18.39 -13.81 3.56
C ARG A 29 -19.57 -14.74 3.72
N VAL A 30 -19.58 -15.83 2.96
CA VAL A 30 -20.53 -16.93 3.15
C VAL A 30 -20.08 -17.75 4.35
N LEU A 31 -20.93 -17.85 5.37
CA LEU A 31 -20.70 -18.76 6.50
C LEU A 31 -21.29 -20.15 6.20
N VAL A 32 -22.44 -20.18 5.53
CA VAL A 32 -23.15 -21.40 5.12
C VAL A 32 -23.81 -21.12 3.77
N ALA A 33 -23.51 -21.92 2.74
CA ALA A 33 -24.08 -21.75 1.40
C ALA A 33 -25.44 -22.45 1.22
N GLY A 34 -25.80 -23.34 2.15
CA GLY A 34 -27.05 -24.09 2.13
C GLY A 34 -26.99 -25.24 3.13
N ASP A 35 -27.94 -25.27 4.07
CA ASP A 35 -28.06 -26.29 5.10
C ASP A 35 -29.52 -26.76 5.21
N PRO A 36 -29.83 -28.00 4.78
CA PRO A 36 -31.18 -28.54 4.79
C PRO A 36 -31.80 -28.66 6.19
N ASP A 37 -30.98 -28.91 7.20
CA ASP A 37 -31.44 -29.21 8.57
C ASP A 37 -31.25 -28.03 9.53
N GLY A 38 -30.67 -26.92 9.04
CA GLY A 38 -30.36 -25.71 9.80
C GLY A 38 -29.38 -25.90 10.96
N ARG A 39 -28.74 -27.07 11.10
CA ARG A 39 -27.79 -27.36 12.19
C ARG A 39 -26.46 -26.60 12.02
N ALA A 40 -25.89 -26.65 10.82
CA ALA A 40 -24.69 -25.89 10.47
C ALA A 40 -24.96 -24.38 10.51
N ALA A 41 -26.13 -23.95 10.04
CA ALA A 41 -26.57 -22.55 10.09
C ALA A 41 -26.65 -22.04 11.55
N ARG A 42 -27.33 -22.77 12.46
CA ARG A 42 -27.36 -22.41 13.89
C ARG A 42 -25.96 -22.40 14.51
N ALA A 43 -25.13 -23.40 14.24
CA ALA A 43 -23.77 -23.45 14.75
C ALA A 43 -22.87 -22.32 14.22
N ALA A 44 -23.10 -21.87 12.98
CA ALA A 44 -22.39 -20.72 12.39
C ALA A 44 -22.85 -19.41 13.01
N LEU A 45 -24.16 -19.20 13.16
CA LEU A 45 -24.73 -18.03 13.83
C LEU A 45 -24.22 -17.90 15.27
N GLU A 46 -24.10 -19.02 15.99
CA GLU A 46 -23.66 -18.99 17.39
C GLU A 46 -22.17 -18.65 17.56
N ARG A 47 -21.36 -18.93 16.53
CA ARG A 47 -19.93 -18.58 16.45
C ARG A 47 -19.67 -17.20 15.85
N LEU A 48 -20.66 -16.59 15.21
CA LEU A 48 -20.52 -15.26 14.64
C LEU A 48 -20.32 -14.25 15.78
N ALA A 49 -19.33 -13.37 15.62
CA ALA A 49 -19.02 -12.27 16.51
C ALA A 49 -19.01 -10.96 15.71
N PRO A 50 -19.30 -9.80 16.34
CA PRO A 50 -19.13 -8.50 15.70
C PRO A 50 -17.72 -8.34 15.12
N SER A 51 -17.63 -7.82 13.89
CA SER A 51 -16.36 -7.47 13.27
C SER A 51 -15.82 -6.16 13.87
N ILE A 52 -14.49 -6.08 13.98
CA ILE A 52 -13.77 -4.88 14.43
C ILE A 52 -13.46 -3.94 13.25
N GLU A 53 -13.61 -4.42 12.01
CA GLU A 53 -13.46 -3.60 10.80
C GLU A 53 -14.70 -2.72 10.61
N ALA A 54 -14.49 -1.41 10.48
CA ALA A 54 -15.57 -0.45 10.29
C ALA A 54 -16.30 -0.66 8.95
N GLY A 55 -17.63 -0.67 9.00
CA GLY A 55 -18.52 -0.63 7.83
C GLY A 55 -19.10 -1.98 7.39
N ALA A 56 -20.26 -1.92 6.75
CA ALA A 56 -20.98 -3.06 6.17
C ALA A 56 -21.13 -2.85 4.66
N ASN A 57 -20.69 -3.81 3.83
CA ASN A 57 -20.85 -3.73 2.37
C ASN A 57 -22.12 -4.45 1.90
N LEU A 58 -23.26 -3.73 1.93
CA LEU A 58 -24.57 -4.28 1.62
C LEU A 58 -24.66 -4.84 0.19
N ASP A 59 -24.20 -4.12 -0.82
CA ASP A 59 -24.33 -4.55 -2.21
C ASP A 59 -23.54 -5.82 -2.49
N GLN A 60 -22.31 -5.92 -1.97
CA GLN A 60 -21.50 -7.11 -2.12
C GLN A 60 -22.07 -8.29 -1.32
N ALA A 61 -22.65 -8.05 -0.14
CA ALA A 61 -23.31 -9.08 0.64
C ALA A 61 -24.56 -9.63 -0.06
N LEU A 62 -25.38 -8.76 -0.66
CA LEU A 62 -26.54 -9.16 -1.45
C LEU A 62 -26.14 -9.97 -2.69
N ALA A 63 -25.10 -9.53 -3.42
CA ALA A 63 -24.57 -10.27 -4.56
C ALA A 63 -24.09 -11.67 -4.16
N LEU A 64 -23.40 -11.78 -3.01
CA LEU A 64 -22.91 -13.05 -2.48
C LEU A 64 -24.05 -13.96 -2.02
N ALA A 65 -25.06 -13.40 -1.35
CA ALA A 65 -26.26 -14.13 -0.95
C ALA A 65 -27.01 -14.69 -2.17
N ALA A 66 -27.20 -13.88 -3.22
CA ALA A 66 -27.83 -14.31 -4.46
C ALA A 66 -27.04 -15.40 -5.20
N ALA A 67 -25.71 -15.38 -5.12
CA ALA A 67 -24.85 -16.38 -5.76
C ALA A 67 -24.96 -17.77 -5.12
N VAL A 68 -25.25 -17.84 -3.82
CA VAL A 68 -25.42 -19.12 -3.09
C VAL A 68 -26.88 -19.51 -2.93
N ALA A 69 -27.81 -18.59 -3.14
CA ALA A 69 -29.24 -18.83 -3.08
C ALA A 69 -29.71 -19.81 -4.16
N ARG A 70 -30.60 -20.72 -3.79
CA ARG A 70 -31.32 -21.56 -4.76
C ARG A 70 -32.42 -20.75 -5.46
N PRO A 71 -32.85 -21.18 -6.67
CA PRO A 71 -34.01 -20.56 -7.34
C PRO A 71 -35.23 -20.52 -6.42
N GLY A 72 -35.82 -19.32 -6.25
CA GLY A 72 -36.98 -19.12 -5.38
C GLY A 72 -36.66 -18.92 -3.90
N ALA A 73 -35.39 -18.90 -3.49
CA ALA A 73 -35.01 -18.55 -2.14
C ALA A 73 -35.28 -17.07 -1.84
N GLU A 74 -35.70 -16.79 -0.60
CA GLU A 74 -35.86 -15.44 -0.10
C GLU A 74 -34.59 -14.97 0.60
N ILE A 75 -34.13 -13.76 0.27
CA ILE A 75 -33.00 -13.11 0.94
C ILE A 75 -33.56 -12.18 2.02
N VAL A 76 -33.16 -12.41 3.27
CA VAL A 76 -33.52 -11.57 4.42
C VAL A 76 -32.26 -10.89 4.94
N VAL A 77 -32.28 -9.56 5.00
CA VAL A 77 -31.19 -8.73 5.53
C VAL A 77 -31.59 -8.25 6.92
N ILE A 78 -30.83 -8.66 7.93
CA ILE A 78 -31.00 -8.20 9.31
C ILE A 78 -29.92 -7.15 9.58
N GLY A 79 -30.33 -5.93 9.88
CA GLY A 79 -29.42 -4.81 10.12
C GLY A 79 -30.05 -3.71 10.96
N ASP A 80 -29.26 -2.74 11.37
CA ASP A 80 -29.75 -1.59 12.13
C ASP A 80 -30.43 -0.53 11.23
N PRO A 81 -31.01 0.54 11.81
CA PRO A 81 -31.53 1.67 11.04
C PRO A 81 -30.49 2.40 10.18
N GLY A 82 -29.21 2.36 10.56
CA GLY A 82 -28.08 3.01 9.88
C GLY A 82 -27.62 2.28 8.61
N LEU A 83 -28.06 1.03 8.40
CA LEU A 83 -27.81 0.30 7.16
C LEU A 83 -28.36 1.08 5.96
N GLY A 84 -27.45 1.42 5.03
CA GLY A 84 -27.75 2.12 3.79
C GLY A 84 -28.75 1.40 2.89
N ARG A 85 -29.16 2.07 1.80
CA ARG A 85 -30.03 1.45 0.80
C ARG A 85 -29.21 0.66 -0.22
N PRO A 86 -29.71 -0.48 -0.71
CA PRO A 86 -29.05 -1.21 -1.77
C PRO A 86 -29.03 -0.40 -3.07
N SER A 87 -27.98 -0.57 -3.86
CA SER A 87 -27.83 0.08 -5.17
C SER A 87 -28.89 -0.37 -6.17
N ALA A 88 -29.14 0.47 -7.18
CA ALA A 88 -30.04 0.13 -8.27
C ALA A 88 -29.56 -1.16 -8.98
N GLY A 89 -30.41 -2.19 -9.01
CA GLY A 89 -30.09 -3.50 -9.60
C GLY A 89 -29.57 -4.55 -8.63
N ALA A 90 -29.46 -4.24 -7.33
CA ALA A 90 -29.17 -5.25 -6.32
C ALA A 90 -30.28 -6.33 -6.26
N PRO A 91 -29.93 -7.58 -5.88
CA PRO A 91 -30.91 -8.64 -5.67
C PRO A 91 -32.04 -8.23 -4.71
N PRO A 92 -33.29 -8.65 -4.96
CA PRO A 92 -34.40 -8.33 -4.07
C PRO A 92 -34.19 -8.99 -2.70
N ALA A 93 -34.43 -8.22 -1.64
CA ALA A 93 -34.31 -8.69 -0.26
C ALA A 93 -35.37 -8.05 0.64
N ARG A 94 -35.80 -8.80 1.66
CA ARG A 94 -36.61 -8.29 2.77
C ARG A 94 -35.67 -7.74 3.84
N PHE A 95 -35.92 -6.52 4.32
CA PHE A 95 -35.12 -5.89 5.36
C PHE A 95 -35.82 -5.99 6.71
N GLU A 96 -35.15 -6.62 7.67
CA GLU A 96 -35.56 -6.64 9.06
C GLU A 96 -34.64 -5.69 9.85
N ARG A 97 -35.23 -4.60 10.36
CA ARG A 97 -34.49 -3.63 11.16
C ARG A 97 -34.52 -4.05 12.64
N VAL A 98 -33.36 -4.09 13.26
CA VAL A 98 -33.17 -4.44 14.66
C VAL A 98 -32.39 -3.35 15.38
N GLY A 99 -32.64 -3.19 16.67
CA GLY A 99 -32.11 -2.07 17.44
C GLY A 99 -32.93 -0.79 17.26
N SER A 100 -32.94 0.01 18.31
CA SER A 100 -33.42 1.39 18.28
C SER A 100 -32.26 2.34 18.03
N ALA A 101 -32.55 3.51 17.47
CA ALA A 101 -31.62 4.61 17.57
C ALA A 101 -31.38 4.90 19.07
N VAL A 102 -30.11 5.01 19.44
CA VAL A 102 -29.70 5.44 20.78
C VAL A 102 -28.84 6.68 20.56
N ASP A 103 -29.00 7.69 21.42
CA ASP A 103 -28.15 8.86 21.39
C ASP A 103 -26.68 8.42 21.48
N ASN A 104 -25.89 8.81 20.48
CA ASN A 104 -24.50 8.41 20.33
C ASN A 104 -23.65 9.56 19.83
N LEU A 105 -22.47 9.74 20.40
CA LEU A 105 -21.44 10.63 19.91
C LEU A 105 -20.23 9.77 19.64
N GLY A 106 -19.59 9.94 18.49
CA GLY A 106 -18.48 9.07 18.13
C GLY A 106 -17.43 9.76 17.27
N LEU A 107 -16.24 9.16 17.23
CA LEU A 107 -15.18 9.54 16.30
C LEU A 107 -15.48 8.93 14.92
N SER A 108 -16.03 9.76 14.04
CA SER A 108 -16.41 9.38 12.68
C SER A 108 -15.25 9.41 11.70
N ASP A 109 -14.21 10.20 11.98
CA ASP A 109 -12.97 10.23 11.19
C ASP A 109 -11.75 10.56 12.06
N ALA A 110 -10.59 10.01 11.70
CA ALA A 110 -9.31 10.35 12.30
C ALA A 110 -8.16 9.96 11.35
N ALA A 111 -7.24 10.89 11.11
CA ALA A 111 -6.12 10.67 10.21
C ALA A 111 -4.85 11.39 10.68
N LEU A 112 -3.71 10.70 10.53
CA LEU A 112 -2.40 11.31 10.64
C LEU A 112 -1.89 11.67 9.25
N ARG A 113 -1.33 12.88 9.12
CA ARG A 113 -0.72 13.34 7.88
C ARG A 113 0.61 13.99 8.17
N GLN A 114 1.63 13.57 7.44
CA GLN A 114 2.89 14.27 7.41
C GLN A 114 2.81 15.39 6.37
N ALA A 115 3.13 16.62 6.78
CA ALA A 115 3.12 17.79 5.91
C ALA A 115 4.36 18.64 6.16
N ALA A 116 4.59 19.65 5.30
CA ALA A 116 5.61 20.66 5.56
C ALA A 116 5.34 21.30 6.94
N GLY A 117 6.32 21.21 7.85
CA GLY A 117 6.20 21.72 9.23
C GLY A 117 5.85 20.69 10.30
N GLY A 118 5.65 19.40 9.95
CA GLY A 118 5.60 18.32 10.94
C GLY A 118 4.49 17.30 10.73
N LEU A 119 4.23 16.53 11.78
CA LEU A 119 3.15 15.56 11.84
C LEU A 119 1.87 16.25 12.31
N TRP A 120 0.77 16.05 11.59
CA TRP A 120 -0.53 16.61 11.92
C TRP A 120 -1.53 15.49 12.16
N LEU A 121 -2.39 15.68 13.15
CA LEU A 121 -3.56 14.86 13.41
C LEU A 121 -4.81 15.64 13.04
N PHE A 122 -5.71 14.99 12.32
CA PHE A 122 -7.08 15.41 12.09
C PHE A 122 -8.04 14.43 12.78
N ALA A 123 -9.13 14.94 13.34
CA ALA A 123 -10.23 14.14 13.88
C ALA A 123 -11.57 14.83 13.64
N ARG A 124 -12.61 14.02 13.47
CA ARG A 124 -14.01 14.46 13.42
C ARG A 124 -14.81 13.71 14.47
N ALA A 125 -15.47 14.46 15.34
CA ALA A 125 -16.49 13.95 16.25
C ALA A 125 -17.88 14.27 15.67
N SER A 126 -18.79 13.31 15.69
CA SER A 126 -20.14 13.44 15.14
C SER A 126 -21.20 13.05 16.16
N SER A 127 -22.29 13.80 16.21
CA SER A 127 -23.48 13.46 16.99
C SER A 127 -24.50 12.73 16.13
N PHE A 128 -24.96 11.60 16.65
CA PHE A 128 -26.08 10.80 16.16
C PHE A 128 -27.24 10.84 17.16
N ALA A 129 -27.23 11.80 18.07
CA ALA A 129 -28.27 12.02 19.06
C ALA A 129 -29.38 12.95 18.55
N ASP A 130 -30.57 12.81 19.12
CA ASP A 130 -31.73 13.68 18.81
C ASP A 130 -31.71 14.98 19.62
N GLN A 131 -30.82 15.09 20.61
CA GLN A 131 -30.61 16.28 21.43
C GLN A 131 -29.13 16.70 21.46
N ALA A 132 -28.89 17.97 21.80
CA ALA A 132 -27.54 18.46 21.98
C ALA A 132 -26.86 17.75 23.17
N ARG A 133 -25.59 17.39 22.99
CA ARG A 133 -24.80 16.64 23.97
C ARG A 133 -23.43 17.25 24.12
N GLU A 134 -22.89 17.14 25.33
CA GLU A 134 -21.53 17.54 25.66
C GLU A 134 -20.64 16.30 25.74
N ALA A 135 -19.39 16.43 25.30
CA ALA A 135 -18.38 15.38 25.38
C ALA A 135 -16.97 16.00 25.46
N ARG A 136 -16.04 15.29 26.10
CA ARG A 136 -14.63 15.71 26.16
C ARG A 136 -13.80 14.91 25.16
N LEU A 137 -13.16 15.59 24.21
CA LEU A 137 -12.20 14.98 23.28
C LEU A 137 -10.78 15.15 23.81
N GLY A 138 -10.16 14.07 24.25
CA GLY A 138 -8.77 14.01 24.70
C GLY A 138 -7.82 13.48 23.63
N LEU A 139 -6.57 13.96 23.67
CA LEU A 139 -5.47 13.56 22.80
C LEU A 139 -4.26 13.15 23.65
N TRP A 140 -3.81 11.90 23.47
CA TRP A 140 -2.60 11.37 24.06
C TRP A 140 -1.55 11.08 22.99
N VAL A 141 -0.29 11.40 23.28
CA VAL A 141 0.88 11.02 22.48
C VAL A 141 1.81 10.21 23.36
N ASP A 142 2.17 9.02 22.90
CA ASP A 142 3.05 8.07 23.61
C ASP A 142 2.62 7.86 25.08
N GLY A 143 1.31 7.78 25.31
CA GLY A 143 0.69 7.56 26.62
C GLY A 143 0.49 8.81 27.49
N SER A 144 0.99 9.98 27.09
CA SER A 144 0.82 11.24 27.83
C SER A 144 -0.26 12.10 27.20
N GLU A 145 -1.20 12.62 28.00
CA GLU A 145 -2.22 13.56 27.51
C GLU A 145 -1.55 14.89 27.16
N ILE A 146 -1.67 15.34 25.91
CA ILE A 146 -1.06 16.59 25.44
C ILE A 146 -2.09 17.68 25.13
N ALA A 147 -3.35 17.31 24.93
CA ALA A 147 -4.44 18.25 24.72
C ALA A 147 -5.79 17.62 25.07
N SER A 148 -6.75 18.45 25.46
CA SER A 148 -8.16 18.08 25.56
C SER A 148 -9.05 19.25 25.17
N ARG A 149 -10.25 18.95 24.68
CA ARG A 149 -11.24 19.95 24.27
C ARG A 149 -12.63 19.49 24.67
N GLU A 150 -13.38 20.38 25.31
CA GLU A 150 -14.82 20.19 25.51
C GLU A 150 -15.55 20.49 24.19
N LEU A 151 -16.49 19.63 23.83
CA LEU A 151 -17.32 19.73 22.65
C LEU A 151 -18.79 19.78 23.08
N THR A 152 -19.56 20.64 22.43
CA THR A 152 -21.02 20.61 22.48
C THR A 152 -21.49 20.38 21.06
N LEU A 153 -22.11 19.23 20.80
CA LEU A 153 -22.60 18.83 19.48
C LEU A 153 -24.13 18.86 19.47
N ALA A 154 -24.71 19.66 18.57
CA ALA A 154 -26.13 19.66 18.27
C ALA A 154 -26.54 18.35 17.55
N PRO A 155 -27.85 18.05 17.42
CA PRO A 155 -28.32 16.87 16.70
C PRO A 155 -27.78 16.82 15.27
N GLY A 156 -27.13 15.72 14.90
CA GLY A 156 -26.53 15.53 13.58
C GLY A 156 -25.29 16.39 13.28
N GLU A 157 -24.80 17.18 14.25
CA GLU A 157 -23.63 18.03 14.06
C GLU A 157 -22.34 17.19 13.98
N SER A 158 -21.37 17.67 13.22
CA SER A 158 -19.98 17.20 13.29
C SER A 158 -19.04 18.36 13.54
N GLN A 159 -18.05 18.16 14.41
CA GLN A 159 -16.99 19.13 14.67
C GLN A 159 -15.62 18.53 14.38
N ASP A 160 -14.81 19.33 13.68
CA ASP A 160 -13.46 18.98 13.31
C ASP A 160 -12.44 19.55 14.31
N ALA A 161 -11.39 18.78 14.55
CA ALA A 161 -10.25 19.18 15.36
C ALA A 161 -8.95 18.75 14.69
N ALA A 162 -7.93 19.60 14.79
CA ALA A 162 -6.62 19.32 14.25
C ALA A 162 -5.52 19.78 15.22
N TRP A 163 -4.45 19.00 15.29
CA TRP A 163 -3.30 19.26 16.15
C TRP A 163 -1.99 19.05 15.40
N SER A 164 -1.01 19.92 15.66
CA SER A 164 0.38 19.65 15.32
C SER A 164 0.98 18.77 16.41
N LEU A 165 1.68 17.72 16.00
CA LEU A 165 2.27 16.72 16.88
C LEU A 165 3.80 16.77 16.84
N PRO A 166 4.47 16.35 17.92
CA PRO A 166 5.92 16.15 17.90
C PRO A 166 6.32 15.22 16.74
N PRO A 167 7.39 15.54 15.96
CA PRO A 167 7.88 14.67 14.89
C PRO A 167 8.30 13.27 15.38
N SER A 168 8.58 13.14 16.68
CA SER A 168 8.99 11.90 17.34
C SER A 168 7.82 11.03 17.83
N ALA A 169 6.57 11.47 17.68
CA ALA A 169 5.40 10.73 18.13
C ALA A 169 5.41 9.32 17.51
N ARG A 170 5.18 8.28 18.32
CA ARG A 170 5.12 6.88 17.85
C ARG A 170 3.71 6.32 17.89
N GLU A 171 2.93 6.79 18.84
CA GLU A 171 1.55 6.41 19.03
C GLU A 171 0.71 7.61 19.44
N VAL A 172 -0.45 7.72 18.81
CA VAL A 172 -1.41 8.81 19.01
C VAL A 172 -2.74 8.18 19.36
N THR A 173 -3.34 8.59 20.46
CA THR A 173 -4.66 8.11 20.88
C THR A 173 -5.62 9.27 21.03
N LEU A 174 -6.78 9.17 20.40
CA LEU A 174 -7.94 10.01 20.62
C LEU A 174 -8.96 9.23 21.46
N ALA A 175 -9.55 9.91 22.43
CA ALA A 175 -10.69 9.38 23.18
C ALA A 175 -11.74 10.47 23.34
N LEU A 176 -12.98 10.14 23.00
CA LEU A 176 -14.16 10.93 23.24
C LEU A 176 -14.85 10.38 24.49
N ASP A 177 -15.06 11.23 25.50
CA ASP A 177 -15.82 10.88 26.69
C ASP A 177 -17.27 11.33 26.49
N ALA A 178 -18.07 10.49 25.83
CA ALA A 178 -19.47 10.75 25.49
C ALA A 178 -20.47 10.18 26.49
N GLY A 179 -20.05 9.13 27.23
CA GLY A 179 -20.87 8.45 28.23
C GLY A 179 -22.15 7.80 27.66
N ASP A 180 -22.12 7.37 26.40
CA ASP A 180 -23.26 6.78 25.72
C ASP A 180 -23.18 5.24 25.64
N ALA A 181 -24.06 4.66 24.82
CA ALA A 181 -24.25 3.21 24.72
C ALA A 181 -23.25 2.50 23.78
N TRP A 182 -22.40 3.22 23.05
CA TRP A 182 -21.51 2.66 22.02
C TRP A 182 -20.05 3.11 22.14
N PRO A 183 -19.32 2.68 23.19
CA PRO A 183 -17.94 3.12 23.42
C PRO A 183 -16.90 2.65 22.39
N ASP A 184 -17.29 1.84 21.39
CA ASP A 184 -16.38 1.30 20.38
C ASP A 184 -15.96 2.37 19.34
N ASP A 185 -16.78 3.41 19.14
CA ASP A 185 -16.45 4.54 18.26
C ASP A 185 -15.85 5.74 19.01
N ASP A 186 -15.81 5.70 20.33
CA ASP A 186 -15.22 6.73 21.19
C ASP A 186 -13.69 6.77 21.19
N ARG A 187 -13.02 5.69 20.74
CA ARG A 187 -11.56 5.60 20.81
C ARG A 187 -10.93 5.28 19.46
N ARG A 188 -9.86 6.01 19.13
CA ARG A 188 -9.02 5.76 17.96
C ARG A 188 -7.55 5.79 18.35
N GLN A 189 -6.81 4.77 17.92
CA GLN A 189 -5.37 4.71 18.08
C GLN A 189 -4.72 4.72 16.69
N LEU A 190 -3.82 5.67 16.46
CA LEU A 190 -3.12 5.87 15.21
C LEU A 190 -1.62 5.82 15.47
N ARG A 191 -0.87 5.36 14.47
CA ARG A 191 0.60 5.38 14.51
C ARG A 191 1.09 6.15 13.30
N PRO A 192 1.99 7.13 13.48
CA PRO A 192 2.56 7.84 12.35
C PRO A 192 3.27 6.86 11.43
N GLU A 193 3.03 6.97 10.14
CA GLU A 193 3.88 6.31 9.16
C GLU A 193 5.27 6.95 9.29
N LEU A 194 6.27 6.13 9.63
CA LEU A 194 7.65 6.59 9.64
C LEU A 194 7.97 7.10 8.22
N PRO A 195 8.49 8.34 8.06
CA PRO A 195 8.98 8.77 6.76
C PRO A 195 10.07 7.81 6.36
N GLY A 196 9.79 6.91 5.42
CA GLY A 196 10.82 5.96 5.03
C GLY A 196 11.84 6.61 4.12
N THR A 197 12.95 5.92 3.97
CA THR A 197 14.14 6.48 3.33
C THR A 197 13.87 6.80 1.86
N ARG A 198 14.21 8.02 1.43
CA ARG A 198 14.21 8.37 -0.01
C ARG A 198 15.49 7.82 -0.64
N ILE A 199 15.32 6.89 -1.58
CA ILE A 199 16.41 6.15 -2.21
C ILE A 199 16.38 6.41 -3.71
N GLN A 200 17.52 6.79 -4.29
CA GLN A 200 17.69 6.82 -5.74
C GLN A 200 18.70 5.75 -6.16
N LEU A 201 18.24 4.78 -6.95
CA LEU A 201 19.06 3.72 -7.52
C LEU A 201 19.43 4.07 -8.96
N ALA A 202 20.73 4.29 -9.20
CA ALA A 202 21.32 4.54 -10.50
C ALA A 202 22.03 3.28 -11.02
N GLY A 203 21.56 2.78 -12.16
CA GLY A 203 22.07 1.56 -12.79
C GLY A 203 21.17 0.33 -12.57
N GLU A 204 21.58 -0.80 -13.16
CA GLU A 204 20.78 -2.02 -13.25
C GLU A 204 21.14 -3.04 -12.17
N SER A 205 20.21 -3.29 -11.25
CA SER A 205 20.25 -4.43 -10.32
C SER A 205 18.83 -4.79 -9.86
N PRO A 206 18.14 -5.70 -10.58
CA PRO A 206 16.75 -6.07 -10.28
C PRO A 206 16.55 -6.58 -8.86
N ALA A 207 17.49 -7.35 -8.33
CA ALA A 207 17.36 -7.95 -7.02
C ALA A 207 17.60 -6.95 -5.89
N LEU A 208 18.55 -6.03 -6.06
CA LEU A 208 18.74 -4.90 -5.16
C LEU A 208 17.53 -3.96 -5.20
N ALA A 209 17.00 -3.66 -6.40
CA ALA A 209 15.79 -2.85 -6.54
C ALA A 209 14.59 -3.45 -5.78
N ARG A 210 14.40 -4.79 -5.87
CA ARG A 210 13.35 -5.49 -5.10
C ARG A 210 13.58 -5.40 -3.59
N ALA A 211 14.83 -5.59 -3.13
CA ALA A 211 15.15 -5.50 -1.72
C ALA A 211 14.93 -4.07 -1.16
N LEU A 212 15.35 -3.04 -1.90
CA LEU A 212 15.15 -1.63 -1.54
C LEU A 212 13.67 -1.26 -1.53
N ALA A 213 12.88 -1.71 -2.50
CA ALA A 213 11.44 -1.45 -2.57
C ALA A 213 10.64 -2.18 -1.48
N ALA A 214 11.18 -3.25 -0.89
CA ALA A 214 10.58 -3.98 0.21
C ALA A 214 10.84 -3.33 1.59
N LEU A 215 11.68 -2.29 1.66
CA LEU A 215 11.96 -1.59 2.92
C LEU A 215 10.72 -0.80 3.37
N PRO A 216 10.28 -0.95 4.63
CA PRO A 216 9.10 -0.25 5.14
C PRO A 216 9.22 1.27 4.98
N GLY A 217 8.23 1.88 4.33
CA GLY A 217 8.12 3.33 4.08
C GLY A 217 9.09 3.88 3.02
N ALA A 218 10.03 3.10 2.48
CA ALA A 218 11.03 3.62 1.57
C ALA A 218 10.42 4.07 0.25
N THR A 219 10.85 5.23 -0.24
CA THR A 219 10.49 5.70 -1.59
C THR A 219 11.67 5.45 -2.52
N LEU A 220 11.51 4.55 -3.49
CA LEU A 220 12.56 4.19 -4.44
C LEU A 220 12.33 4.83 -5.82
N ALA A 221 13.30 5.65 -6.27
CA ALA A 221 13.41 6.10 -7.66
C ALA A 221 14.50 5.29 -8.38
N ARG A 222 14.18 4.74 -9.56
CA ARG A 222 15.14 4.02 -10.42
C ARG A 222 15.45 4.85 -11.64
N VAL A 223 16.74 5.05 -11.91
CA VAL A 223 17.22 5.90 -13.00
C VAL A 223 18.41 5.26 -13.71
N GLY A 224 18.64 5.62 -14.97
CA GLY A 224 19.90 5.34 -15.63
C GLY A 224 21.03 6.16 -15.00
N LEU A 225 22.29 5.71 -15.12
CA LEU A 225 23.45 6.43 -14.58
C LEU A 225 23.54 7.89 -15.06
N GLY A 226 23.20 8.16 -16.33
CA GLY A 226 23.19 9.51 -16.90
C GLY A 226 22.02 10.39 -16.44
N ASP A 227 20.95 9.77 -15.93
CA ASP A 227 19.74 10.44 -15.47
C ASP A 227 19.74 10.66 -13.95
N TYR A 228 20.82 10.27 -13.26
CA TYR A 228 20.97 10.56 -11.83
C TYR A 228 20.86 12.07 -11.59
N ARG A 229 20.08 12.46 -10.58
CA ARG A 229 19.86 13.86 -10.23
C ARG A 229 20.10 14.09 -8.74
N THR A 230 20.89 15.12 -8.42
CA THR A 230 21.23 15.53 -7.05
C THR A 230 20.21 16.47 -6.41
N ASP A 231 19.36 17.12 -7.22
CA ASP A 231 18.30 18.03 -6.79
C ASP A 231 17.11 17.31 -6.11
N ALA A 232 16.95 16.00 -6.35
CA ALA A 232 15.91 15.17 -5.77
C ALA A 232 16.09 14.84 -4.27
N TRP A 233 17.18 15.30 -3.63
CA TRP A 233 17.59 15.03 -2.25
C TRP A 233 17.32 13.58 -1.78
N PRO A 234 17.80 12.54 -2.49
CA PRO A 234 17.77 11.20 -1.90
C PRO A 234 18.58 11.21 -0.61
N GLN A 235 18.04 10.62 0.45
CA GLN A 235 18.80 10.41 1.70
C GLN A 235 19.87 9.34 1.49
N VAL A 236 19.59 8.38 0.61
CA VAL A 236 20.53 7.33 0.21
C VAL A 236 20.60 7.25 -1.32
N SER A 237 21.80 7.40 -1.83
CA SER A 237 22.13 7.23 -3.25
C SER A 237 22.76 5.86 -3.44
N VAL A 238 22.26 5.10 -4.42
CA VAL A 238 22.77 3.76 -4.72
C VAL A 238 23.27 3.74 -6.16
N PHE A 239 24.56 3.44 -6.36
CA PHE A 239 25.13 3.28 -7.69
C PHE A 239 25.55 1.83 -7.91
N VAL A 240 25.11 1.26 -9.04
CA VAL A 240 25.54 -0.06 -9.50
C VAL A 240 26.46 0.13 -10.70
N GLY A 241 27.74 -0.22 -10.55
CA GLY A 241 28.78 0.05 -11.55
C GLY A 241 29.60 1.30 -11.23
N PRO A 242 29.98 2.15 -12.20
CA PRO A 242 30.96 3.21 -11.97
C PRO A 242 30.55 4.16 -10.83
N ALA A 243 31.48 4.38 -9.90
CA ALA A 243 31.27 5.33 -8.82
C ALA A 243 31.21 6.76 -9.38
N PRO A 244 30.36 7.66 -8.82
CA PRO A 244 30.33 9.05 -9.25
C PRO A 244 31.68 9.72 -9.00
N LEU A 245 32.11 10.59 -9.91
CA LEU A 245 33.33 11.40 -9.75
C LEU A 245 33.21 12.34 -8.54
N ASP A 246 32.04 12.96 -8.39
CA ASP A 246 31.67 13.77 -7.25
C ASP A 246 30.58 13.05 -6.44
N PRO A 247 30.89 12.50 -5.25
CA PRO A 247 29.90 11.86 -4.41
C PRO A 247 28.76 12.83 -4.04
N PRO A 248 27.48 12.41 -4.18
CA PRO A 248 26.36 13.24 -3.77
C PRO A 248 26.36 13.43 -2.24
N PRO A 249 25.71 14.50 -1.72
CA PRO A 249 25.45 14.64 -0.30
C PRO A 249 24.53 13.51 0.18
N GLY A 250 24.70 13.08 1.44
CA GLY A 250 23.92 12.01 2.05
C GLY A 250 24.64 10.67 2.08
N GLY A 251 23.86 9.60 2.31
CA GLY A 251 24.38 8.23 2.32
C GLY A 251 24.67 7.73 0.91
N LEU A 252 25.78 7.04 0.71
CA LEU A 252 26.17 6.46 -0.58
C LEU A 252 26.41 4.94 -0.46
N LEU A 253 25.64 4.15 -1.20
CA LEU A 253 25.89 2.73 -1.42
C LEU A 253 26.46 2.50 -2.82
N LEU A 254 27.66 1.96 -2.91
CA LEU A 254 28.26 1.56 -4.18
C LEU A 254 28.26 0.04 -4.30
N VAL A 255 27.81 -0.46 -5.44
CA VAL A 255 27.69 -1.89 -5.71
C VAL A 255 28.46 -2.23 -6.96
N ARG A 256 29.38 -3.20 -6.83
CA ARG A 256 30.27 -3.66 -7.91
C ARG A 256 30.94 -2.49 -8.64
N PRO A 257 31.64 -1.60 -7.92
CA PRO A 257 32.10 -0.37 -8.53
C PRO A 257 33.18 -0.63 -9.57
N GLU A 258 33.14 0.12 -10.67
CA GLU A 258 34.10 0.02 -11.77
C GLU A 258 35.23 1.06 -11.65
N PRO A 259 36.42 0.80 -12.22
CA PRO A 259 37.51 1.78 -12.27
C PRO A 259 37.09 3.09 -12.97
N GLY A 260 37.65 4.22 -12.52
CA GLY A 260 37.44 5.53 -13.16
C GLY A 260 36.49 6.48 -12.43
N GLY A 261 36.01 6.11 -11.24
CA GLY A 261 35.25 6.99 -10.34
C GLY A 261 36.07 7.62 -9.22
N SER A 262 35.41 8.12 -8.18
CA SER A 262 36.02 8.72 -6.98
C SER A 262 36.80 7.74 -6.07
N LEU A 263 36.70 6.43 -6.32
CA LEU A 263 37.37 5.40 -5.54
C LEU A 263 38.54 4.77 -6.31
N ALA A 264 39.63 4.51 -5.60
CA ALA A 264 40.82 3.82 -6.09
C ALA A 264 40.55 2.30 -6.23
N ILE A 265 39.83 1.93 -7.29
CA ILE A 265 39.54 0.54 -7.64
C ILE A 265 40.62 0.06 -8.61
N THR A 266 41.28 -1.03 -8.25
CA THR A 266 42.41 -1.58 -9.01
C THR A 266 42.20 -3.04 -9.38
N GLY A 267 42.82 -3.44 -10.49
CA GLY A 267 42.88 -4.82 -10.92
C GLY A 267 41.61 -5.38 -11.56
N GLU A 268 41.78 -6.56 -12.16
CA GLU A 268 40.70 -7.30 -12.80
C GLU A 268 39.77 -7.98 -11.79
N PRO A 269 38.47 -8.12 -12.13
CA PRO A 269 37.52 -8.76 -11.24
C PRO A 269 37.87 -10.24 -11.09
N ARG A 270 37.88 -10.73 -9.85
CA ARG A 270 38.18 -12.14 -9.52
C ARG A 270 37.15 -12.71 -8.56
N ASN A 271 37.17 -14.02 -8.39
CA ASN A 271 36.37 -14.66 -7.36
C ASN A 271 37.12 -14.63 -6.03
N GLY A 272 36.39 -14.56 -4.92
CA GLY A 272 36.96 -14.59 -3.58
C GLY A 272 36.08 -15.42 -2.65
N ARG A 273 36.71 -16.19 -1.76
CA ARG A 273 35.98 -16.93 -0.73
C ARG A 273 36.00 -16.12 0.56
N VAL A 274 34.83 -15.95 1.18
CA VAL A 274 34.73 -15.29 2.49
C VAL A 274 35.50 -16.12 3.52
N VAL A 275 36.43 -15.47 4.22
CA VAL A 275 37.23 -16.06 5.30
C VAL A 275 36.89 -15.46 6.66
N ASP A 276 36.39 -14.23 6.66
CA ASP A 276 36.00 -13.53 7.87
C ASP A 276 34.84 -12.57 7.59
N ALA A 277 33.87 -12.57 8.50
CA ALA A 277 32.76 -11.63 8.52
C ALA A 277 33.00 -10.72 9.73
N GLY A 278 33.19 -9.42 9.47
CA GLY A 278 33.59 -8.47 10.50
C GLY A 278 32.61 -8.43 11.68
N THR A 279 33.09 -8.05 12.86
CA THR A 279 32.29 -7.98 14.09
C THR A 279 31.49 -6.68 14.24
N GLY A 280 31.29 -5.96 13.14
CA GLY A 280 30.63 -4.65 13.10
C GLY A 280 29.12 -4.69 13.24
N ARG A 281 28.50 -3.58 13.68
CA ARG A 281 27.04 -3.42 13.84
C ARG A 281 26.24 -3.78 12.57
N LEU A 282 26.85 -3.62 11.40
CA LEU A 282 26.23 -3.93 10.11
C LEU A 282 26.24 -5.44 9.81
N ALA A 283 27.27 -6.16 10.24
CA ALA A 283 27.46 -7.59 9.97
C ALA A 283 26.99 -8.51 11.12
N GLU A 284 26.73 -7.97 12.31
CA GLU A 284 26.35 -8.72 13.51
C GLU A 284 25.11 -9.62 13.30
N GLY A 285 25.25 -10.93 13.53
CA GLY A 285 24.15 -11.88 13.37
C GLY A 285 23.77 -12.23 11.92
N LEU A 286 24.56 -11.81 10.93
CA LEU A 286 24.41 -12.26 9.53
C LEU A 286 25.31 -13.47 9.25
N ASP A 287 24.74 -14.55 8.73
CA ASP A 287 25.53 -15.68 8.23
C ASP A 287 26.05 -15.41 6.80
N LEU A 288 27.21 -14.77 6.74
CA LEU A 288 27.96 -14.49 5.52
C LEU A 288 29.04 -15.55 5.24
N SER A 289 29.12 -16.60 6.08
CA SER A 289 30.18 -17.60 6.02
C SER A 289 30.06 -18.49 4.79
N GLY A 290 31.20 -18.90 4.21
CA GLY A 290 31.24 -19.82 3.08
C GLY A 290 30.65 -19.28 1.78
N LEU A 291 30.42 -17.97 1.66
CA LEU A 291 30.04 -17.33 0.40
C LEU A 291 31.22 -17.32 -0.57
N ASN A 292 30.91 -17.62 -1.83
CA ASN A 292 31.83 -17.46 -2.95
C ASN A 292 31.43 -16.20 -3.70
N LEU A 293 32.20 -15.13 -3.51
CA LEU A 293 31.93 -13.85 -4.13
C LEU A 293 32.45 -13.86 -5.57
N VAL A 294 31.64 -13.35 -6.49
CA VAL A 294 31.96 -13.29 -7.92
C VAL A 294 32.14 -11.83 -8.33
N GLY A 295 33.17 -11.58 -9.13
CA GLY A 295 33.46 -10.24 -9.64
C GLY A 295 33.99 -9.27 -8.58
N LEU A 296 34.66 -9.80 -7.54
CA LEU A 296 35.33 -9.03 -6.51
C LEU A 296 36.48 -8.25 -7.10
N ARG A 297 36.51 -6.93 -6.86
CA ARG A 297 37.59 -6.04 -7.30
C ARG A 297 38.42 -5.57 -6.12
N ALA A 298 39.71 -5.34 -6.38
CA ALA A 298 40.59 -4.79 -5.35
C ALA A 298 40.30 -3.31 -5.17
N MET A 299 40.25 -2.88 -3.92
CA MET A 299 40.06 -1.48 -3.56
C MET A 299 40.96 -1.17 -2.38
N GLU A 300 41.59 0.00 -2.41
CA GLU A 300 42.32 0.50 -1.26
C GLU A 300 41.31 1.01 -0.23
N ALA A 301 41.33 0.43 0.97
CA ALA A 301 40.43 0.84 2.05
C ALA A 301 40.83 2.25 2.54
N PRO A 302 39.91 3.24 2.53
CA PRO A 302 40.20 4.54 3.09
C PRO A 302 40.62 4.47 4.56
N ALA A 303 41.41 5.44 5.02
CA ALA A 303 41.79 5.51 6.43
C ALA A 303 40.54 5.60 7.32
N GLY A 304 40.44 4.71 8.31
CA GLY A 304 39.28 4.62 9.20
C GLY A 304 38.08 3.85 8.63
N ALA A 305 38.22 3.21 7.47
CA ALA A 305 37.19 2.31 6.95
C ALA A 305 37.10 1.02 7.76
N GLU A 306 35.86 0.64 8.08
CA GLU A 306 35.51 -0.63 8.69
C GLU A 306 35.36 -1.70 7.60
N VAL A 307 36.07 -2.82 7.74
CA VAL A 307 35.93 -3.99 6.87
C VAL A 307 34.83 -4.89 7.44
N LEU A 308 33.68 -4.90 6.80
CA LEU A 308 32.51 -5.69 7.24
C LEU A 308 32.54 -7.13 6.71
N LEU A 309 33.21 -7.35 5.59
CA LEU A 309 33.37 -8.67 4.99
C LEU A 309 34.73 -8.77 4.32
N GLN A 310 35.49 -9.78 4.70
CA GLN A 310 36.85 -10.03 4.21
C GLN A 310 36.90 -11.38 3.51
N THR A 311 37.53 -11.40 2.33
CA THR A 311 37.88 -12.64 1.63
C THR A 311 39.32 -13.04 1.90
N ASP A 312 39.69 -14.23 1.41
CA ASP A 312 41.06 -14.74 1.42
C ASP A 312 42.13 -13.76 0.89
N SER A 313 41.74 -12.80 0.06
CA SER A 313 42.67 -11.92 -0.64
C SER A 313 42.29 -10.45 -0.63
N LEU A 314 41.01 -10.09 -0.50
CA LEU A 314 40.52 -8.71 -0.64
C LEU A 314 39.34 -8.39 0.31
N PRO A 315 39.22 -7.13 0.77
CA PRO A 315 38.00 -6.68 1.43
C PRO A 315 36.84 -6.68 0.43
N ALA A 316 35.70 -7.25 0.83
CA ALA A 316 34.51 -7.37 -0.01
C ALA A 316 33.42 -6.36 0.34
N ILE A 317 33.30 -6.01 1.61
CA ILE A 317 32.38 -4.96 2.07
C ILE A 317 33.13 -4.02 3.00
N LEU A 318 33.04 -2.72 2.68
CA LEU A 318 33.69 -1.65 3.40
C LEU A 318 32.67 -0.57 3.76
N ALA A 319 32.80 0.04 4.93
CA ALA A 319 31.96 1.14 5.37
C ALA A 319 32.80 2.21 6.08
N TRP A 320 32.52 3.49 5.80
CA TRP A 320 33.19 4.61 6.49
C TRP A 320 32.33 5.88 6.49
N SER A 321 32.71 6.84 7.33
CA SER A 321 32.14 8.20 7.31
C SER A 321 33.03 9.10 6.45
N GLY A 322 32.50 9.62 5.36
CA GLY A 322 33.16 10.58 4.48
C GLY A 322 32.67 12.02 4.70
N PRO A 323 33.22 12.99 3.95
CA PRO A 323 32.88 14.41 4.08
C PRO A 323 31.42 14.73 3.70
N THR A 324 30.84 13.98 2.76
CA THR A 324 29.48 14.21 2.25
C THR A 324 28.42 13.35 2.94
N GLY A 325 28.85 12.41 3.79
CA GLY A 325 28.00 11.47 4.50
C GLY A 325 28.65 10.10 4.66
N ARG A 326 27.84 9.11 5.03
CA ARG A 326 28.30 7.73 5.21
C ARG A 326 28.37 7.00 3.87
N VAL A 327 29.42 6.21 3.67
CA VAL A 327 29.64 5.45 2.44
C VAL A 327 29.78 3.97 2.78
N MET A 328 29.12 3.13 1.98
CA MET A 328 29.27 1.69 2.03
C MET A 328 29.53 1.16 0.62
N VAL A 329 30.46 0.22 0.49
CA VAL A 329 30.84 -0.39 -0.79
C VAL A 329 30.68 -1.90 -0.69
N MET A 330 29.95 -2.47 -1.63
CA MET A 330 29.99 -3.91 -1.94
C MET A 330 30.88 -4.09 -3.18
N ALA A 331 32.11 -4.55 -2.99
CA ALA A 331 33.14 -4.60 -4.02
C ALA A 331 32.98 -5.78 -5.01
N PHE A 332 31.84 -6.47 -4.96
CA PHE A 332 31.49 -7.65 -5.75
C PHE A 332 30.07 -7.50 -6.30
N ASP A 333 29.65 -8.42 -7.16
CA ASP A 333 28.29 -8.45 -7.68
C ASP A 333 27.37 -9.27 -6.76
N PRO A 334 26.45 -8.67 -5.98
CA PRO A 334 25.63 -9.42 -5.04
C PRO A 334 24.65 -10.38 -5.73
N GLU A 335 24.31 -10.12 -6.99
CA GLU A 335 23.45 -10.97 -7.81
C GLU A 335 24.17 -12.23 -8.32
N ARG A 336 25.47 -12.36 -8.04
CA ARG A 336 26.31 -13.50 -8.38
C ARG A 336 26.95 -14.07 -7.11
N GLY A 337 27.04 -15.39 -6.98
CA GLY A 337 27.74 -16.00 -5.85
C GLY A 337 26.88 -16.37 -4.63
N GLY A 338 25.55 -16.45 -4.80
CA GLY A 338 24.64 -17.09 -3.84
C GLY A 338 24.24 -16.24 -2.61
N LEU A 339 24.71 -14.99 -2.52
CA LEU A 339 24.27 -14.08 -1.45
C LEU A 339 22.75 -13.82 -1.52
N MET A 340 22.20 -13.72 -2.75
CA MET A 340 20.77 -13.52 -2.98
C MET A 340 19.87 -14.61 -2.41
N ASP A 341 20.38 -15.84 -2.31
CA ASP A 341 19.61 -17.00 -1.83
C ASP A 341 19.59 -17.07 -0.30
N ARG A 342 20.26 -16.14 0.39
CA ARG A 342 20.35 -16.08 1.85
C ARG A 342 19.53 -14.94 2.41
N LEU A 343 18.96 -15.17 3.60
CA LEU A 343 18.33 -14.12 4.41
C LEU A 343 19.32 -12.98 4.75
N ALA A 344 20.63 -13.27 4.72
CA ALA A 344 21.67 -12.27 4.94
C ALA A 344 21.60 -11.10 3.95
N PHE A 345 21.18 -11.32 2.69
CA PHE A 345 21.10 -10.24 1.70
C PHE A 345 20.07 -9.17 2.03
N PRO A 346 18.76 -9.48 2.17
CA PRO A 346 17.76 -8.45 2.49
C PRO A 346 18.03 -7.77 3.83
N LEU A 347 18.58 -8.49 4.83
CA LEU A 347 18.96 -7.91 6.11
C LEU A 347 20.16 -6.94 5.98
N LEU A 348 21.17 -7.30 5.19
CA LEU A 348 22.30 -6.42 4.92
C LEU A 348 21.87 -5.14 4.21
N VAL A 349 20.99 -5.25 3.20
CA VAL A 349 20.44 -4.09 2.48
C VAL A 349 19.66 -3.17 3.43
N ALA A 350 18.79 -3.73 4.27
CA ALA A 350 18.02 -2.96 5.25
C ALA A 350 18.93 -2.20 6.24
N ARG A 351 19.96 -2.87 6.77
CA ARG A 351 20.92 -2.27 7.71
C ARG A 351 21.81 -1.23 7.03
N ALA A 352 22.25 -1.50 5.81
CA ALA A 352 23.02 -0.56 5.00
C ALA A 352 22.22 0.74 4.82
N VAL A 353 20.98 0.65 4.34
CA VAL A 353 20.13 1.83 4.12
C VAL A 353 19.87 2.59 5.42
N ALA A 354 19.55 1.92 6.52
CA ALA A 354 19.34 2.55 7.81
C ALA A 354 20.60 3.31 8.28
N TRP A 355 21.77 2.68 8.21
CA TRP A 355 23.03 3.30 8.60
C TRP A 355 23.45 4.44 7.67
N LEU A 356 23.22 4.32 6.36
CA LEU A 356 23.52 5.36 5.38
C LEU A 356 22.63 6.59 5.55
N ALA A 357 21.34 6.40 5.85
CA ALA A 357 20.38 7.48 6.05
C ALA A 357 20.69 8.35 7.28
N GLU A 358 21.28 7.77 8.33
CA GLU A 358 21.75 8.49 9.53
C GLU A 358 22.94 9.44 9.25
N GLY A 359 23.65 9.26 8.12
CA GLY A 359 24.88 10.00 7.81
C GLY A 359 24.69 11.30 7.03
N GLY A 360 23.45 11.65 6.64
CA GLY A 360 23.21 12.84 5.85
C GLY A 360 23.28 14.13 6.67
N THR A 361 24.25 14.99 6.39
CA THR A 361 24.24 16.39 6.84
C THR A 361 23.19 17.15 6.04
N GLY A 362 21.97 17.25 6.58
CA GLY A 362 20.96 18.22 6.16
C GLY A 362 20.14 17.84 4.93
N GLY A 363 19.01 17.16 5.16
CA GLY A 363 17.79 17.75 4.62
C GLY A 363 17.66 19.11 5.31
N ALA A 364 17.57 20.20 4.54
CA ALA A 364 17.37 21.53 5.10
C ALA A 364 16.31 21.45 6.20
N GLU A 365 16.68 21.84 7.43
CA GLU A 365 15.65 22.36 8.32
C GLU A 365 14.93 23.42 7.50
N PRO A 366 13.60 23.33 7.32
CA PRO A 366 12.88 24.40 6.68
C PRO A 366 13.20 25.66 7.46
N SER A 367 13.90 26.58 6.82
CA SER A 367 14.26 27.87 7.39
C SER A 367 12.97 28.53 7.86
N VAL A 368 12.88 28.76 9.16
CA VAL A 368 11.78 29.47 9.81
C VAL A 368 11.60 30.81 9.09
N GLY A 369 10.46 30.99 8.41
CA GLY A 369 10.10 32.27 7.78
C GLY A 369 9.48 32.19 6.38
N GLU A 370 9.44 31.03 5.72
CA GLU A 370 8.74 30.93 4.43
C GLU A 370 7.22 30.81 4.66
N ALA A 371 6.48 31.86 4.29
CA ALA A 371 5.03 31.85 4.28
C ALA A 371 4.54 30.88 3.21
N VAL A 372 4.28 29.64 3.60
CA VAL A 372 3.59 28.68 2.74
C VAL A 372 2.15 29.14 2.60
N ALA A 373 1.79 29.58 1.40
CA ALA A 373 0.41 29.85 1.04
C ALA A 373 -0.39 28.54 1.20
N MET A 374 -1.20 28.48 2.25
CA MET A 374 -2.19 27.42 2.42
C MET A 374 -3.12 27.46 1.21
N ALA A 375 -3.15 26.38 0.43
CA ALA A 375 -4.32 26.13 -0.40
C ALA A 375 -5.52 26.06 0.56
N PRO A 376 -6.60 26.81 0.34
CA PRO A 376 -7.78 26.70 1.18
C PRO A 376 -8.22 25.23 1.17
N PRO A 377 -8.74 24.70 2.29
CA PRO A 377 -9.47 23.44 2.25
C PRO A 377 -10.48 23.55 1.12
N LEU A 378 -10.57 22.50 0.28
CA LEU A 378 -11.59 22.41 -0.75
C LEU A 378 -12.91 22.85 -0.11
N ALA A 379 -13.48 23.92 -0.67
CA ALA A 379 -14.66 24.53 -0.15
C ALA A 379 -15.76 23.48 0.00
N GLU A 380 -16.50 23.64 1.08
CA GLU A 380 -17.66 22.91 1.60
C GLU A 380 -18.85 22.81 0.61
N GLN A 381 -18.64 22.94 -0.70
CA GLN A 381 -19.68 23.07 -1.72
C GLN A 381 -19.97 21.81 -2.55
N ASP A 382 -19.17 20.74 -2.47
CA ASP A 382 -19.45 19.50 -3.22
C ASP A 382 -20.22 18.42 -2.43
N LEU A 383 -20.55 18.67 -1.15
CA LEU A 383 -21.36 17.73 -0.34
C LEU A 383 -22.74 18.28 0.08
N ARG A 384 -23.04 19.56 -0.21
CA ARG A 384 -24.36 20.17 0.06
C ARG A 384 -25.38 20.01 -1.09
N GLY A 385 -25.04 19.26 -2.14
CA GLY A 385 -25.94 19.04 -3.28
C GLY A 385 -27.00 17.94 -3.08
N ALA A 386 -26.97 17.16 -1.99
CA ALA A 386 -27.85 16.00 -1.82
C ALA A 386 -28.87 16.10 -0.68
N ALA A 387 -28.97 17.27 -0.01
CA ALA A 387 -29.81 17.44 1.18
C ALA A 387 -30.76 18.64 1.11
N GLU A 388 -31.22 19.02 -0.10
CA GLU A 388 -32.41 19.88 -0.24
C GLU A 388 -33.56 19.05 -0.79
N GLY A 389 -34.64 18.95 0.00
CA GLY A 389 -35.84 18.21 -0.36
C GLY A 389 -36.43 18.69 -1.69
N TRP A 390 -36.86 17.74 -2.52
CA TRP A 390 -37.59 18.03 -3.75
C TRP A 390 -38.92 17.24 -3.79
N PRO A 391 -39.99 17.82 -4.38
CA PRO A 391 -41.36 17.37 -4.16
C PRO A 391 -41.69 16.02 -4.81
N ALA A 392 -42.75 15.41 -4.30
CA ALA A 392 -43.46 14.32 -4.94
C ALA A 392 -43.93 14.71 -6.37
N ASP A 393 -43.95 13.70 -7.24
CA ASP A 393 -44.57 13.64 -8.55
C ASP A 393 -43.94 14.44 -9.71
N ARG A 394 -43.13 13.72 -10.51
CA ARG A 394 -43.38 13.40 -11.93
C ARG A 394 -42.15 12.74 -12.53
N ALA A 395 -42.27 11.46 -12.89
CA ALA A 395 -41.30 10.79 -13.75
C ALA A 395 -41.24 11.49 -15.11
N ARG A 396 -40.08 12.05 -15.45
CA ARG A 396 -39.67 12.29 -16.84
C ARG A 396 -38.40 11.49 -17.11
N PRO A 397 -38.32 10.73 -18.21
CA PRO A 397 -37.09 10.07 -18.60
C PRO A 397 -36.03 11.12 -18.96
N LEU A 398 -34.88 11.06 -18.29
CA LEU A 398 -33.71 11.86 -18.63
C LEU A 398 -33.15 11.38 -19.97
N ALA A 399 -33.30 12.20 -21.00
CA ALA A 399 -32.61 12.05 -22.27
C ALA A 399 -31.12 12.41 -22.09
N VAL A 400 -30.23 11.50 -22.50
CA VAL A 400 -28.78 11.73 -22.54
C VAL A 400 -28.43 12.51 -23.82
N PRO A 401 -27.82 13.71 -23.74
CA PRO A 401 -27.37 14.41 -24.94
C PRO A 401 -26.01 13.90 -25.41
N GLY A 402 -25.93 13.48 -26.68
CA GLY A 402 -24.79 13.81 -27.56
C GLY A 402 -23.60 12.86 -27.68
N GLY A 403 -23.47 11.80 -26.86
CA GLY A 403 -22.38 10.83 -27.03
C GLY A 403 -22.73 9.76 -28.07
N ARG A 404 -22.08 9.74 -29.25
CA ARG A 404 -22.20 8.59 -30.16
C ARG A 404 -21.61 7.35 -29.45
N PRO A 405 -22.36 6.26 -29.28
CA PRO A 405 -21.84 5.06 -28.64
C PRO A 405 -20.67 4.51 -29.46
N LEU A 406 -19.52 4.26 -28.81
CA LEU A 406 -18.31 3.71 -29.44
C LEU A 406 -18.36 2.17 -29.61
N TRP A 407 -19.32 1.51 -28.96
CA TRP A 407 -19.46 0.05 -29.01
C TRP A 407 -19.69 -0.54 -30.42
N PRO A 408 -20.33 0.12 -31.40
CA PRO A 408 -20.47 -0.43 -32.76
C PRO A 408 -19.13 -0.57 -33.47
N TRP A 409 -18.19 0.35 -33.20
CA TRP A 409 -16.83 0.30 -33.74
C TRP A 409 -15.99 -0.79 -33.07
N LEU A 410 -16.16 -0.97 -31.75
CA LEU A 410 -15.51 -2.06 -31.00
C LEU A 410 -16.03 -3.43 -31.45
N ALA A 411 -17.33 -3.56 -31.72
CA ALA A 411 -17.93 -4.77 -32.27
C ALA A 411 -17.41 -5.06 -33.70
N GLY A 412 -17.28 -4.04 -34.54
CA GLY A 412 -16.69 -4.16 -35.87
C GLY A 412 -15.21 -4.59 -35.85
N LEU A 413 -14.42 -4.05 -34.93
CA LEU A 413 -13.01 -4.42 -34.75
C LEU A 413 -12.86 -5.88 -34.28
N ALA A 414 -13.70 -6.32 -33.35
CA ALA A 414 -13.72 -7.71 -32.89
C ALA A 414 -14.05 -8.68 -34.04
N LEU A 415 -15.02 -8.33 -34.89
CA LEU A 415 -15.40 -9.15 -36.04
C LEU A 415 -14.28 -9.21 -37.09
N LEU A 416 -13.57 -8.10 -37.32
CA LEU A 416 -12.42 -8.04 -38.21
C LEU A 416 -11.27 -8.95 -37.72
N LEU A 417 -10.97 -8.92 -36.42
CA LEU A 417 -9.94 -9.76 -35.82
C LEU A 417 -10.30 -11.25 -35.95
N LEU A 418 -11.56 -11.62 -35.71
CA LEU A 418 -12.06 -12.98 -35.92
C LEU A 418 -11.96 -13.43 -37.38
N MET A 419 -12.24 -12.54 -38.33
CA MET A 419 -12.11 -12.83 -39.77
C MET A 419 -10.64 -13.03 -40.18
N ILE A 420 -9.72 -12.21 -39.65
CA ILE A 420 -8.28 -12.36 -39.91
C ILE A 420 -7.76 -13.68 -39.31
N GLU A 421 -8.16 -14.01 -38.08
CA GLU A 421 -7.78 -15.28 -37.46
C GLU A 421 -8.35 -16.48 -38.23
N GLY A 422 -9.60 -16.38 -38.69
CA GLY A 422 -10.23 -17.38 -39.55
C GLY A 422 -9.50 -17.56 -40.88
N ALA A 423 -9.08 -16.48 -41.53
CA ALA A 423 -8.34 -16.51 -42.81
C ALA A 423 -6.92 -17.10 -42.66
N TRP A 424 -6.26 -16.87 -41.52
CA TRP A 424 -4.99 -17.51 -41.16
C TRP A 424 -5.14 -19.01 -40.95
N ARG A 425 -6.18 -19.44 -40.21
CA ARG A 425 -6.46 -20.87 -39.99
C ARG A 425 -6.91 -21.59 -41.26
N ALA A 426 -7.56 -20.90 -42.20
CA ALA A 426 -7.98 -21.45 -43.49
C ALA A 426 -6.87 -21.44 -44.56
N GLY A 427 -5.66 -20.97 -44.26
CA GLY A 427 -4.50 -21.02 -45.17
C GLY A 427 -4.55 -20.07 -46.37
N LEU A 428 -5.50 -19.12 -46.41
CA LEU A 428 -5.73 -18.24 -47.56
C LEU A 428 -4.69 -17.11 -47.71
N LEU A 429 -3.93 -16.79 -46.67
CA LEU A 429 -2.88 -15.76 -46.70
C LEU A 429 -1.45 -16.31 -46.88
N GLY A 430 -1.31 -17.63 -47.09
CA GLY A 430 -0.03 -18.34 -47.14
C GLY A 430 0.43 -18.72 -48.54
N ALA A 431 0.53 -17.79 -49.50
CA ALA A 431 1.06 -18.09 -50.84
C ALA A 431 1.90 -16.95 -51.42
N ALA A 432 2.99 -16.57 -50.76
CA ALA A 432 4.04 -15.75 -51.38
C ALA A 432 5.39 -15.91 -50.67
N ARG A 433 6.02 -17.09 -50.77
CA ARG A 433 7.49 -17.29 -50.74
C ARG A 433 7.84 -18.78 -50.82
N ARG A 434 8.02 -19.28 -52.04
CA ARG A 434 8.87 -20.44 -52.36
C ARG A 434 9.04 -20.56 -53.87
N ARG A 435 10.03 -19.86 -54.43
CA ARG A 435 10.70 -20.19 -55.70
C ARG A 435 11.96 -19.34 -55.82
N THR A 436 13.09 -19.89 -55.35
CA THR A 436 14.44 -19.65 -55.87
C THR A 436 15.41 -20.60 -55.16
N ARG A 437 15.39 -21.88 -55.55
CA ARG A 437 16.55 -22.76 -55.38
C ARG A 437 16.46 -23.90 -56.40
N GLY A 438 17.32 -23.84 -57.41
CA GLY A 438 17.52 -24.90 -58.38
C GLY A 438 17.70 -24.36 -59.80
N GLU A 439 18.93 -24.53 -60.31
CA GLU A 439 19.31 -24.66 -61.72
C GLU A 439 19.84 -23.43 -62.45
N ALA A 440 21.18 -23.36 -62.51
CA ALA A 440 21.94 -23.12 -63.75
C ALA A 440 23.40 -23.56 -63.55
N MET A 441 23.68 -24.86 -63.72
CA MET A 441 24.96 -25.30 -64.29
C MET A 441 24.93 -24.99 -65.80
N GLY A 442 26.08 -24.55 -66.33
CA GLY A 442 26.19 -23.87 -67.61
C GLY A 442 26.41 -24.71 -68.87
N SER A 443 27.00 -24.03 -69.87
CA SER A 443 27.39 -24.40 -71.24
C SER A 443 26.46 -23.75 -72.30
N GLY A 444 26.90 -22.98 -73.28
CA GLY A 444 28.23 -22.61 -73.78
C GLY A 444 28.11 -21.92 -75.16
N ALA A 445 29.25 -21.42 -75.66
CA ALA A 445 29.54 -20.99 -77.05
C ALA A 445 28.97 -19.65 -77.57
N ALA A 446 29.82 -18.61 -77.62
CA ALA A 446 30.43 -18.07 -78.84
C ALA A 446 31.54 -17.07 -78.47
#